data_AF-A0A165LSH4-F1
#
_entry.id   AF-A0A165LSH4-F1
#
_cell.length_a   1.000
_cell.length_b   1.000
_cell.length_c   1.000
_cell.angle_alpha   90.00
_cell.angle_beta   90.00
_cell.angle_gamma   90.00
#
_symmetry.space_group_name_H-M   'P 1'
#
loop_
_entity.id
_entity.type
_entity.pdbx_description
1 polymer ?
#
loop_
_entity_poly.entity_id
_entity_poly.type
_entity_poly.pdbx_seq_one_letter_code
_entity_poly.pdbx_strand_id
1 'polypeptide(L)'
;KPLILDYNTKLAQRVASFPSTNPGAKTFLVDTSALLTTLLNAPQANGFIDATTYGSQAGAMWCNNYHISPGVHDFVARAVQSALAGTGAP
;
A
#
# COMPACT_ATOMS: atom_id res chain seq x y z
N LYS A 1 0.11 -13.90 7.12
CA LYS A 1 1.20 -14.78 6.63
C LYS A 1 2.51 -14.30 7.26
N PRO A 2 3.21 -15.13 8.06
CA PRO A 2 4.41 -14.71 8.80
C PRO A 2 5.49 -14.09 7.92
N LEU A 3 5.69 -14.61 6.69
CA LEU A 3 6.68 -14.12 5.74
C LEU A 3 6.53 -12.62 5.38
N ILE A 4 5.29 -12.14 5.17
CA ILE A 4 5.05 -10.74 4.80
C ILE A 4 5.33 -9.83 5.99
N LEU A 5 4.91 -10.23 7.18
CA LEU A 5 5.14 -9.46 8.41
C LEU A 5 6.64 -9.34 8.72
N ASP A 6 7.37 -10.45 8.63
CA ASP A 6 8.81 -10.47 8.86
C ASP A 6 9.57 -9.61 7.85
N TYR A 7 9.20 -9.70 6.56
CA TYR A 7 9.77 -8.88 5.51
C TYR A 7 9.51 -7.39 5.76
N ASN A 8 8.25 -7.01 6.02
CA ASN A 8 7.87 -5.61 6.26
C ASN A 8 8.59 -5.03 7.49
N THR A 9 8.73 -5.82 8.56
CA THR A 9 9.47 -5.42 9.77
C THR A 9 10.94 -5.12 9.46
N LYS A 10 11.61 -6.02 8.73
CA LYS A 10 13.02 -5.83 8.34
C LYS A 10 13.19 -4.66 7.38
N LEU A 11 12.27 -4.48 6.43
CA LEU A 11 12.28 -3.36 5.50
C LEU A 11 12.14 -2.02 6.24
N ALA A 12 11.18 -1.91 7.16
CA ALA A 12 10.98 -0.71 7.97
C ALA A 12 12.22 -0.34 8.80
N GLN A 13 12.85 -1.33 9.45
CA GLN A 13 14.11 -1.14 10.17
C GLN A 13 15.25 -0.66 9.25
N ARG A 14 15.35 -1.21 8.05
CA ARG A 14 16.35 -0.79 7.07
C ARG A 14 16.11 0.64 6.58
N VAL A 15 14.85 0.99 6.30
CA VAL A 15 14.46 2.34 5.86
C VAL A 15 14.77 3.38 6.92
N ALA A 16 14.52 3.08 8.20
CA ALA A 16 14.83 3.99 9.32
C ALA A 16 16.33 4.19 9.54
N SER A 17 17.14 3.15 9.34
CA SER A 17 18.61 3.19 9.50
C SER A 17 19.37 3.65 8.25
N PHE A 18 18.72 3.73 7.08
CA PHE A 18 19.38 4.08 5.83
C PHE A 18 20.05 5.47 5.85
N PRO A 19 19.41 6.55 6.37
CA PRO A 19 19.99 7.90 6.33
C PRO A 19 21.26 8.06 7.18
N SER A 20 21.43 7.27 8.26
CA SER A 20 22.62 7.38 9.11
C SER A 20 23.91 6.91 8.42
N THR A 21 23.77 6.05 7.40
CA THR A 21 24.88 5.50 6.61
C THR A 21 24.94 6.08 5.20
N ASN A 22 23.94 6.87 4.81
CA ASN A 22 23.83 7.50 3.49
C ASN A 22 23.43 8.96 3.65
N PRO A 23 24.37 9.84 4.08
CA PRO A 23 24.09 11.25 4.24
C PRO A 23 23.55 11.86 2.94
N GLY A 24 22.45 12.60 3.03
CA GLY A 24 21.77 13.20 1.86
C GLY A 24 20.62 12.37 1.28
N ALA A 25 20.50 11.08 1.66
CA ALA A 25 19.33 10.30 1.28
C ALA A 25 18.08 10.72 2.07
N LYS A 26 16.94 10.78 1.39
CA LYS A 26 15.61 10.88 2.00
C LYS A 26 14.87 9.58 1.76
N THR A 27 14.31 9.01 2.81
CA THR A 27 13.54 7.77 2.71
C THR A 27 12.08 8.01 3.06
N PHE A 28 11.21 7.26 2.39
CA PHE A 28 9.76 7.27 2.59
C PHE A 28 9.30 5.82 2.62
N LEU A 29 8.43 5.49 3.58
CA LEU A 29 7.85 4.16 3.70
C LEU A 29 6.34 4.26 3.50
N VAL A 30 5.81 3.45 2.59
CA VAL A 30 4.37 3.33 2.33
C VAL A 30 3.95 1.90 2.66
N ASP A 31 3.14 1.73 3.70
CA ASP A 31 2.65 0.41 4.12
C ASP A 31 1.45 -0.01 3.27
N THR A 32 1.75 -0.56 2.08
CA THR A 32 0.73 -1.10 1.19
C THR A 32 0.04 -2.34 1.76
N SER A 33 0.67 -3.07 2.69
CA SER A 33 0.06 -4.24 3.32
C SER A 33 -1.10 -3.81 4.23
N ALA A 34 -0.89 -2.78 5.05
CA ALA A 34 -1.94 -2.20 5.88
C ALA A 34 -3.06 -1.60 5.03
N LEU A 35 -2.70 -0.82 4.00
CA LEU A 35 -3.66 -0.20 3.08
C LEU A 35 -4.55 -1.27 2.41
N LEU A 36 -3.96 -2.29 1.79
CA LEU A 36 -4.73 -3.34 1.12
C LEU A 36 -5.57 -4.14 2.11
N THR A 37 -5.07 -4.40 3.32
CA THR A 37 -5.85 -5.06 4.37
C THR A 37 -7.11 -4.27 4.71
N THR A 38 -7.01 -2.95 4.84
CA THR A 38 -8.16 -2.07 5.08
C THR A 38 -9.20 -2.16 3.95
N LEU A 39 -8.74 -2.10 2.69
CA LEU A 39 -9.63 -2.19 1.53
C LEU A 39 -10.32 -3.56 1.42
N LEU A 40 -9.59 -4.64 1.71
CA LEU A 40 -10.13 -6.01 1.65
C LEU A 40 -11.09 -6.32 2.80
N ASN A 41 -10.87 -5.73 3.99
CA ASN A 41 -11.76 -5.93 5.13
C ASN A 41 -13.07 -5.14 5.01
N ALA A 42 -13.09 -4.04 4.26
CA ALA A 42 -14.26 -3.18 4.09
C ALA A 42 -14.40 -2.64 2.65
N PRO A 43 -14.55 -3.51 1.63
CA PRO A 43 -14.51 -3.10 0.21
C PRO A 43 -15.60 -2.08 -0.13
N GLN A 44 -16.84 -2.32 0.31
CA GLN A 44 -17.98 -1.45 0.00
C GLN A 44 -17.85 -0.06 0.62
N ALA A 45 -17.29 0.04 1.83
CA ALA A 45 -17.01 1.32 2.48
C ALA A 45 -15.98 2.17 1.71
N ASN A 46 -15.18 1.52 0.85
CA ASN A 46 -14.15 2.14 0.03
C ASN A 46 -14.53 2.21 -1.46
N GLY A 47 -15.80 1.97 -1.81
CA GLY A 47 -16.28 2.09 -3.20
C GLY A 47 -16.02 0.87 -4.09
N PHE A 48 -15.59 -0.26 -3.52
CA PHE A 48 -15.42 -1.52 -4.24
C PHE A 48 -16.65 -2.42 -4.12
N ILE A 49 -16.88 -3.25 -5.14
CA ILE A 49 -18.02 -4.19 -5.19
C ILE A 49 -17.91 -5.22 -4.06
N ASP A 50 -16.77 -5.90 -4.00
CA ASP A 50 -16.37 -6.84 -2.95
C ASP A 50 -14.85 -7.08 -3.00
N ALA A 51 -14.34 -7.94 -2.12
CA ALA A 51 -12.91 -8.24 -1.99
C ALA A 51 -12.37 -9.24 -3.03
N THR A 52 -13.21 -9.75 -3.94
CA THR A 52 -12.90 -10.87 -4.85
C THR A 52 -13.17 -10.58 -6.32
N THR A 53 -13.92 -9.53 -6.64
CA THR A 53 -14.31 -9.17 -8.00
C THR A 53 -13.10 -8.76 -8.84
N TYR A 54 -13.01 -9.37 -10.02
CA TYR A 54 -12.03 -9.07 -11.05
C TYR A 54 -12.61 -8.12 -12.12
N GLY A 55 -11.75 -7.32 -12.73
CA GLY A 55 -12.08 -6.53 -13.91
C GLY A 55 -11.29 -5.22 -14.01
N SER A 56 -11.65 -4.41 -15.00
CA SER A 56 -11.05 -3.10 -15.26
C SER A 56 -11.92 -1.93 -14.78
N GLN A 57 -13.15 -2.19 -14.33
CA GLN A 57 -14.05 -1.19 -13.77
C GLN A 57 -13.53 -0.64 -12.44
N ALA A 58 -13.88 0.61 -12.13
CA ALA A 58 -13.40 1.32 -10.94
C ALA A 58 -13.67 0.58 -9.61
N GLY A 59 -14.81 -0.13 -9.51
CA GLY A 59 -15.20 -0.88 -8.32
C GLY A 59 -14.62 -2.30 -8.21
N ALA A 60 -13.81 -2.76 -9.17
CA ALA A 60 -13.14 -4.06 -9.06
C ALA A 60 -11.99 -3.98 -8.05
N MET A 61 -11.76 -5.03 -7.26
CA MET A 61 -10.59 -5.11 -6.37
C MET A 61 -9.34 -5.59 -7.15
N TRP A 62 -9.55 -6.48 -8.13
CA TRP A 62 -8.47 -7.18 -8.81
C TRP A 62 -8.52 -6.99 -10.33
N CYS A 63 -7.36 -6.92 -10.98
CA CYS A 63 -7.23 -7.05 -12.43
C CYS A 63 -7.11 -8.54 -12.83
N ASN A 64 -6.34 -9.31 -12.07
CA ASN A 64 -6.15 -10.76 -12.21
C ASN A 64 -5.71 -11.36 -10.86
N ASN A 65 -5.37 -12.64 -10.84
CA ASN A 65 -5.03 -13.42 -9.63
C ASN A 65 -3.89 -12.83 -8.77
N TYR A 66 -3.09 -11.90 -9.31
CA TYR A 66 -1.94 -11.32 -8.62
C TYR A 66 -1.96 -9.79 -8.56
N HIS A 67 -2.67 -9.13 -9.48
CA HIS A 67 -2.61 -7.68 -9.64
C HIS A 67 -3.91 -7.03 -9.15
N ILE A 68 -3.76 -6.01 -8.31
CA ILE A 68 -4.85 -5.13 -7.91
C ILE A 68 -5.38 -4.34 -9.12
N SER A 69 -6.63 -3.88 -9.05
CA SER A 69 -7.25 -3.13 -10.15
C SER A 69 -6.71 -1.69 -10.25
N PRO A 70 -6.98 -0.97 -11.36
CA PRO A 70 -6.74 0.47 -11.43
C PRO A 70 -7.41 1.28 -10.32
N GLY A 71 -8.59 0.86 -9.85
CA GLY A 71 -9.30 1.52 -8.75
C GLY A 71 -8.52 1.43 -7.43
N VAL A 72 -7.92 0.27 -7.13
CA VAL A 72 -7.06 0.10 -5.95
C VAL A 72 -5.72 0.82 -6.11
N HIS A 73 -5.17 0.87 -7.34
CA HIS A 73 -3.95 1.64 -7.63
C HIS A 73 -4.10 3.14 -7.31
N ASP A 74 -5.28 3.74 -7.44
CA ASP A 74 -5.53 5.14 -7.05
C ASP A 74 -5.29 5.36 -5.55
N PHE A 75 -5.74 4.45 -4.69
CA PHE A 75 -5.49 4.51 -3.24
C PHE A 75 -4.00 4.41 -2.92
N VAL A 76 -3.26 3.53 -3.60
CA VAL A 76 -1.81 3.41 -3.43
C VAL A 76 -1.12 4.72 -3.86
N ALA A 77 -1.52 5.32 -4.99
CA ALA A 77 -0.96 6.57 -5.46
C ALA A 77 -1.19 7.72 -4.47
N ARG A 78 -2.39 7.81 -3.86
CA ARG A 78 -2.69 8.80 -2.80
C ARG A 78 -1.82 8.57 -1.56
N ALA A 79 -1.61 7.32 -1.15
CA ALA A 79 -0.73 7.01 -0.01
C ALA A 79 0.73 7.43 -0.28
N VAL A 80 1.23 7.21 -1.49
CA VAL A 80 2.56 7.69 -1.93
C VAL A 80 2.61 9.23 -1.92
N GLN A 81 1.57 9.90 -2.44
CA GLN A 81 1.47 11.35 -2.42
C GLN A 81 1.56 11.89 -0.98
N SER A 82 0.79 11.34 -0.04
CA SER A 82 0.80 11.74 1.37
C SER A 82 2.18 11.55 2.02
N ALA A 83 2.85 10.43 1.72
CA ALA A 83 4.20 10.18 2.23
C ALA A 83 5.21 11.23 1.74
N LEU A 84 5.13 11.63 0.45
CA LEU A 84 6.04 12.61 -0.14
C LEU A 84 5.76 14.05 0.27
N ALA A 85 4.49 14.41 0.50
CA ALA A 85 4.08 15.76 0.90
C ALA A 85 4.49 16.12 2.35
N GLY A 86 4.92 15.15 3.16
CA GLY A 86 5.43 15.38 4.52
C GLY A 86 4.43 15.11 5.65
N THR A 87 3.31 14.43 5.39
CA THR A 87 2.30 14.05 6.40
C THR A 87 2.09 12.53 6.40
N GLY A 88 3.11 11.76 6.80
CA GLY A 88 3.04 10.29 6.80
C GLY A 88 1.69 9.73 7.29
N ALA A 89 1.08 8.90 6.44
CA ALA A 89 -0.19 8.15 6.55
C ALA A 89 -1.53 8.95 6.50
N PRO A 90 -2.55 8.46 5.77
CA PRO A 90 -3.95 8.79 6.09
C PRO A 90 -4.39 8.17 7.43
#